data_AF-A0A3N5UVI5-F1
#
_entry.id   AF-A0A3N5UVI5-F1
#
_cell.length_a   1.000
_cell.length_b   1.000
_cell.length_c   1.000
_cell.angle_alpha   90.00
_cell.angle_beta   90.00
_cell.angle_gamma   90.00
#
_symmetry.space_group_name_H-M   'P 1'
#
loop_
_entity.id
_entity.type
_entity.pdbx_description
1 polymer ?
#
loop_
_entity_poly.entity_id
_entity_poly.type
_entity_poly.pdbx_seq_one_letter_code
_entity_poly.pdbx_strand_id
1 'polypeptide(L)' 'MRGQGGFTIAELMVVIAIVAIMATLALPNFIGPAAESRLRGAGDNLRGDLQLARARAVRDAVPVALAFTAEGY' A
#
# COMPACT_ATOMS: atom_id res chain seq x y z
N MET A 1 -30.76 -35.39 31.14
CA MET A 1 -30.39 -33.98 30.89
C MET A 1 -28.89 -33.95 30.59
N ARG A 2 -28.50 -33.73 29.34
CA ARG A 2 -27.09 -33.71 28.94
C ARG A 2 -26.47 -32.43 29.51
N GLY A 3 -25.52 -32.58 30.43
CA GLY A 3 -24.78 -31.45 31.00
C GLY A 3 -24.06 -30.71 29.88
N GLN A 4 -24.41 -29.46 29.68
CA GLN A 4 -23.64 -28.54 28.85
C GLN A 4 -22.30 -28.35 29.58
N GLY A 5 -21.25 -29.00 29.07
CA GLY A 5 -19.91 -28.92 29.65
C GLY A 5 -19.39 -27.49 29.56
N GLY A 6 -19.05 -26.90 30.71
CA GLY A 6 -18.36 -25.62 30.78
C GLY A 6 -16.91 -25.76 30.31
N PHE A 7 -16.33 -24.63 29.91
CA PHE A 7 -14.95 -24.54 29.44
C PHE A 7 -13.96 -24.76 30.59
N THR A 8 -12.94 -25.57 30.34
CA THR A 8 -11.89 -25.88 31.33
C THR A 8 -10.82 -24.79 31.36
N ILE A 9 -10.09 -24.70 32.48
CA ILE A 9 -8.92 -23.80 32.60
C ILE A 9 -7.86 -24.17 31.55
N ALA A 10 -7.68 -25.46 31.27
CA ALA A 10 -6.73 -25.93 30.27
C ALA A 10 -7.09 -25.44 28.86
N GLU A 11 -8.36 -25.49 28.47
CA GLU A 11 -8.78 -24.96 27.17
C GLU A 11 -8.56 -23.44 27.07
N LEU A 12 -8.74 -22.69 28.16
CA LEU A 12 -8.47 -21.25 28.18
C LEU A 12 -6.99 -20.95 27.96
N MET A 13 -6.11 -21.71 28.62
CA MET A 13 -4.67 -21.57 28.44
C MET A 13 -4.25 -21.86 26.99
N VAL A 14 -4.86 -22.87 26.34
CA VAL A 14 -4.60 -23.19 24.94
C VAL A 14 -5.09 -22.07 24.01
N VAL A 15 -6.29 -21.52 24.24
CA VAL A 15 -6.81 -20.40 23.43
C VAL A 15 -5.93 -19.17 23.56
N ILE A 16 -5.50 -18.82 24.77
CA ILE A 16 -4.59 -17.69 25.01
C ILE A 16 -3.26 -17.91 24.29
N ALA A 17 -2.69 -19.13 24.35
CA ALA A 17 -1.45 -19.46 23.66
C ALA A 17 -1.58 -19.30 22.14
N ILE A 18 -2.69 -19.78 21.54
CA ILE A 18 -2.95 -19.65 20.10
C ILE A 18 -3.09 -18.17 19.71
N VAL A 19 -3.86 -17.39 20.48
CA VAL A 19 -4.04 -15.94 20.24
C VAL A 19 -2.70 -15.21 20.34
N ALA A 20 -1.86 -15.53 21.32
CA ALA A 20 -0.53 -14.94 21.47
C ALA A 20 0.37 -15.24 20.27
N ILE A 21 0.38 -16.49 19.78
CA ILE A 21 1.13 -16.87 18.58
C ILE A 21 0.62 -16.10 17.35
N MET A 22 -0.71 -16.09 17.12
CA MET A 22 -1.30 -15.39 15.99
C MET A 22 -1.03 -13.88 16.03
N ALA A 23 -1.06 -13.26 17.21
CA ALA A 23 -0.79 -11.83 17.37
C ALA A 23 0.60 -11.42 16.86
N THR A 24 1.61 -12.31 16.96
CA THR A 24 2.95 -12.04 16.44
C THR A 24 3.04 -12.07 14.92
N LEU A 25 2.20 -12.89 14.26
CA LEU A 25 2.19 -13.09 12.81
C LEU A 25 1.22 -12.14 12.09
N ALA A 26 0.23 -11.61 12.82
CA ALA A 26 -0.82 -10.79 12.27
C ALA A 26 -0.37 -9.38 11.85
N LEU A 27 0.84 -8.94 12.24
CA LEU A 27 1.36 -7.65 11.82
C LEU A 27 1.95 -7.74 10.39
N PRO A 28 1.33 -7.09 9.39
CA PRO A 28 1.95 -6.97 8.08
C PRO A 28 3.22 -6.12 8.18
N ASN A 29 4.32 -6.62 7.63
CA ASN A 29 5.59 -5.90 7.59
C ASN A 29 5.54 -4.76 6.56
N PHE A 30 5.30 -3.53 6.99
CA PHE A 30 5.24 -2.33 6.14
C PHE A 30 6.61 -1.74 5.75
N ILE A 31 7.72 -2.43 6.01
CA ILE A 31 9.08 -1.87 5.82
C ILE A 31 9.51 -1.85 4.32
N GLY A 32 8.94 -2.69 3.47
CA GLY A 32 9.36 -2.84 2.05
C GLY A 32 8.75 -1.90 1.00
N PRO A 33 7.48 -1.49 1.06
CA PRO A 33 6.82 -0.86 -0.10
C PRO A 33 7.05 0.65 -0.25
N ALA A 34 7.75 1.32 0.67
CA ALA A 34 7.87 2.78 0.63
C ALA A 34 8.66 3.28 -0.59
N ALA A 35 9.80 2.67 -0.91
CA ALA A 35 10.62 3.08 -2.07
C ALA A 35 9.93 2.73 -3.40
N GLU A 36 9.37 1.53 -3.48
CA GLU A 36 8.64 1.01 -4.63
C GLU A 36 7.38 1.86 -4.93
N SER A 37 6.63 2.24 -3.89
CA SER A 37 5.46 3.12 -3.99
C SER A 37 5.84 4.52 -4.46
N ARG A 38 6.94 5.09 -3.95
CA ARG A 38 7.47 6.39 -4.39
C ARG A 38 7.86 6.37 -5.85
N LEU A 39 8.54 5.31 -6.31
CA LEU A 39 8.95 5.17 -7.71
C LEU A 39 7.74 5.05 -8.64
N ARG A 40 6.74 4.24 -8.27
CA ARG A 40 5.48 4.13 -9.03
C ARG A 40 4.75 5.48 -9.08
N GLY A 41 4.61 6.16 -7.94
CA GLY A 41 3.96 7.47 -7.88
C GLY A 41 4.64 8.52 -8.76
N ALA A 42 5.98 8.54 -8.80
CA ALA A 42 6.72 9.43 -9.70
C ALA A 42 6.45 9.11 -11.18
N GLY A 43 6.37 7.84 -11.55
CA GLY A 43 6.03 7.41 -12.91
C GLY A 43 4.59 7.77 -13.31
N ASP A 44 3.64 7.61 -12.40
CA ASP A 44 2.23 7.95 -12.63
C ASP A 44 2.03 9.46 -12.81
N ASN A 45 2.71 10.28 -11.99
CA ASN A 45 2.71 11.73 -12.14
C ASN A 45 3.25 12.15 -13.52
N LEU A 46 4.44 11.65 -13.90
CA LEU A 46 5.05 11.97 -15.18
C LEU A 46 4.14 11.57 -16.36
N ARG A 47 3.46 10.42 -16.26
CA ARG A 47 2.49 9.99 -17.26
C ARG A 47 1.31 10.96 -17.38
N GLY A 48 0.79 11.45 -16.26
CA GLY A 48 -0.27 12.46 -16.23
C GLY A 48 0.19 13.77 -16.87
N ASP A 49 1.39 14.22 -16.55
CA ASP A 49 1.97 15.46 -17.08
C ASP A 49 2.21 15.37 -18.60
N LEU A 50 2.67 14.21 -19.10
CA LEU A 50 2.80 13.96 -20.53
C LEU A 50 1.46 13.93 -21.25
N GLN A 51 0.42 13.35 -20.63
CA GLN A 51 -0.94 13.38 -21.20
C GLN A 51 -1.48 14.80 -21.30
N LEU A 52 -1.26 15.61 -20.27
CA LEU A 52 -1.62 17.03 -20.25
C LEU A 52 -0.85 17.82 -21.32
N ALA A 53 0.46 17.62 -21.42
CA ALA A 53 1.31 18.24 -22.42
C ALA A 53 0.84 17.90 -23.84
N ARG A 54 0.51 16.62 -24.09
CA ARG A 54 -0.06 16.17 -25.37
C ARG A 54 -1.40 16.84 -25.66
N ALA A 55 -2.30 16.91 -24.69
CA ALA A 55 -3.61 17.54 -24.87
C ALA A 55 -3.47 19.03 -25.22
N ARG A 56 -2.53 19.74 -24.57
CA ARG A 56 -2.21 21.13 -24.88
C ARG A 56 -1.59 21.28 -26.27
N ALA A 57 -0.64 20.43 -26.63
CA ALA A 57 -0.01 20.46 -27.95
C ALA A 57 -1.02 20.29 -29.09
N VAL A 58 -1.99 19.38 -28.91
CA VAL A 58 -3.08 19.17 -29.87
C VAL A 58 -4.04 20.37 -29.90
N ARG A 59 -4.42 20.90 -28.73
CA ARG A 59 -5.37 22.02 -28.63
C ARG A 59 -4.83 23.30 -29.27
N ASP A 60 -3.56 23.61 -28.98
CA ASP A 60 -2.96 24.89 -29.34
C ASP A 60 -2.11 24.79 -30.62
N ALA A 61 -2.00 23.60 -31.21
CA ALA A 61 -1.19 23.29 -32.40
C ALA A 61 0.29 23.74 -32.29
N VAL A 62 0.82 23.73 -31.06
CA VAL A 62 2.22 24.09 -30.75
C VAL A 62 2.94 22.93 -30.07
N PRO A 63 4.26 22.78 -30.27
CA PRO A 63 5.03 21.79 -29.53
C PRO A 63 5.05 22.14 -28.03
N VAL A 64 4.74 21.16 -27.19
CA VAL A 64 4.80 21.26 -25.72
C VAL A 64 5.74 20.17 -25.20
N ALA A 65 6.65 20.53 -24.31
CA ALA A 65 7.62 19.63 -23.70
C ALA A 65 7.67 19.83 -22.17
N LEU A 66 8.07 18.77 -21.47
CA LEU A 66 8.39 18.84 -20.03
C LEU A 66 9.88 19.17 -19.87
N ALA A 67 10.22 19.99 -18.88
CA ALA A 67 11.58 20.47 -18.66
C ALA A 67 12.09 19.93 -17.32
N PHE A 68 12.98 18.94 -17.37
CA PHE A 68 13.60 18.39 -16.17
C PHE A 68 14.64 19.37 -15.61
N THR A 69 14.48 19.77 -14.35
CA THR A 69 15.36 20.67 -13.62
C THR A 69 15.94 19.97 -12.39
N ALA A 70 16.83 20.66 -11.66
CA ALA A 70 17.38 20.13 -10.41
C ALA A 70 16.34 19.98 -9.29
N GLU A 71 15.21 20.68 -9.39
CA GLU A 71 14.14 20.72 -8.39
C GLU A 71 12.99 19.76 -8.73
N GLY A 72 12.97 19.21 -9.95
CA GLY A 72 11.89 18.37 -10.45
C GLY A 72 11.80 18.38 -11.97
N TYR A 73 10.59 18.45 -12.49
CA TYR A 73 10.33 18.65 -13.91
C TYR A 73 9.03 19.44 -14.14
#